data_AF-A0A2W4LT64-F1
#
_entry.id   AF-A0A2W4LT64-F1
#
_cell.length_a   1.000
_cell.length_b   1.000
_cell.length_c   1.000
_cell.angle_alpha   90.00
_cell.angle_beta   90.00
_cell.angle_gamma   90.00
#
_symmetry.space_group_name_H-M   'P 1'
#
loop_
_entity.id
_entity.type
_entity.pdbx_description
1 polymer ?
#
loop_
_entity_poly.entity_id
_entity_poly.type
_entity_poly.pdbx_seq_one_letter_code
_entity_poly.pdbx_strand_id
1 'polypeptide(L)'
;MLHGTRGSFVKEGMDPQEAALIAGQSPATTPGWGVEPRERWGRLNTSVGGLHVEGVVETLPGAYQAFYQNIYDHITGQAELAVKPEEARMAIRLLELGLQSQAEGRTLAITP
;
A
#
# COMPACT_ATOMS: atom_id res chain seq x y z
N MET A 1 7.98 8.77 -0.03
CA MET A 1 7.72 10.18 -0.37
C MET A 1 7.12 10.23 -1.77
N LEU A 2 6.10 11.04 -1.98
CA LEU A 2 5.43 11.25 -3.26
C LEU A 2 5.46 12.74 -3.60
N HIS A 3 5.78 13.06 -4.85
CA HIS A 3 5.72 14.42 -5.38
C HIS A 3 4.70 14.47 -6.51
N GLY A 4 3.87 15.51 -6.51
CA GLY A 4 2.96 15.83 -7.60
C GLY A 4 3.06 17.31 -7.95
N THR A 5 2.34 17.72 -8.99
CA THR A 5 2.36 19.10 -9.49
C THR A 5 1.83 20.15 -8.50
N ARG A 6 1.10 19.71 -7.46
CA ARG A 6 0.44 20.59 -6.48
C ARG A 6 0.92 20.41 -5.05
N GLY A 7 1.89 19.53 -4.81
CA GLY A 7 2.31 19.22 -3.45
C GLY A 7 3.10 17.93 -3.31
N SER A 8 3.44 17.62 -2.06
CA SER A 8 4.20 16.44 -1.67
C SER A 8 3.55 15.76 -0.47
N PHE A 9 3.67 14.43 -0.43
CA PHE A 9 3.26 13.61 0.70
C PHE A 9 4.43 12.76 1.19
N VAL A 10 4.71 12.83 2.49
CA VAL A 10 5.79 12.10 3.15
C VAL A 10 5.20 11.25 4.25
N LYS A 11 5.48 9.94 4.23
CA LYS A 11 5.05 8.99 5.23
C LYS A 11 6.22 8.08 5.57
N GLU A 12 6.38 7.82 6.86
CA GLU A 12 7.44 6.98 7.41
C GLU A 12 6.83 5.88 8.29
N GLY A 13 7.62 4.85 8.59
CA GLY A 13 7.19 3.69 9.37
C GLY A 13 6.53 2.58 8.54
N MET A 14 6.33 1.42 9.18
CA MET A 14 5.78 0.19 8.58
C MET A 14 4.44 -0.18 9.21
N ASP A 15 3.49 -0.67 8.42
CA ASP A 15 2.18 -1.13 8.91
C ASP A 15 2.29 -1.98 10.20
N PRO A 16 1.50 -1.70 11.25
CA PRO A 16 1.67 -2.37 12.55
C PRO A 16 1.10 -3.79 12.62
N GLN A 17 0.30 -4.21 11.63
CA GLN A 17 -0.46 -5.46 11.68
C GLN A 17 0.45 -6.70 11.70
N GLU A 18 1.55 -6.69 10.95
CA GLU A 18 2.48 -7.84 10.92
C GLU A 18 3.08 -8.09 12.32
N ALA A 19 3.58 -7.03 12.97
CA ALA A 19 4.12 -7.13 14.32
C ALA A 19 3.04 -7.57 15.33
N ALA A 20 1.79 -7.09 15.19
CA ALA A 20 0.68 -7.49 16.04
C ALA A 20 0.33 -8.98 15.86
N LEU A 21 0.28 -9.47 14.62
CA LEU A 21 0.06 -10.89 14.32
C LEU A 21 1.16 -11.77 14.91
N ILE A 22 2.43 -11.37 14.76
CA ILE A 22 3.58 -12.08 15.35
C ILE A 22 3.46 -12.13 16.89
N ALA A 23 2.94 -11.07 17.51
CA ALA A 23 2.66 -11.01 18.94
C ALA A 23 1.41 -11.81 19.38
N GLY A 24 0.76 -12.54 18.46
CA GLY A 24 -0.41 -13.37 18.74
C GLY A 24 -1.73 -12.60 18.84
N GLN A 25 -1.75 -11.33 18.42
CA GLN A 25 -2.98 -10.55 18.35
C GLN A 25 -3.79 -10.89 17.09
N SER A 26 -5.07 -10.52 17.08
CA SER A 26 -5.98 -10.81 15.97
C SER A 26 -6.88 -9.61 15.66
N PRO A 27 -7.16 -9.34 14.36
CA PRO A 27 -8.15 -8.33 13.97
C PRO A 27 -9.55 -8.60 14.54
N ALA A 28 -9.86 -9.86 14.90
CA ALA A 28 -11.16 -10.23 15.45
C ALA A 28 -11.33 -9.83 16.93
N THR A 29 -10.23 -9.67 17.67
CA THR A 29 -10.28 -9.48 19.13
C THR A 29 -9.56 -8.22 19.61
N THR A 30 -8.74 -7.58 18.76
CA THR A 30 -7.99 -6.37 19.10
C THR A 30 -8.73 -5.11 18.65
N PRO A 31 -9.20 -4.26 19.59
CA PRO A 31 -9.74 -2.95 19.25
C PRO A 31 -8.69 -2.06 18.59
N GLY A 32 -9.09 -1.26 17.60
CA GLY A 32 -8.17 -0.36 16.90
C GLY A 32 -7.15 -1.10 16.02
N TRP A 33 -7.50 -2.29 15.50
CA TRP A 33 -6.64 -3.04 14.58
C TRP A 33 -6.18 -2.18 13.40
N GLY A 34 -4.87 -2.24 13.10
CA GLY A 34 -4.26 -1.52 11.98
C GLY A 34 -4.14 0.00 12.16
N VAL A 35 -4.63 0.57 13.27
CA VAL A 35 -4.52 2.02 13.54
C VAL A 35 -3.07 2.39 13.86
N GLU A 36 -2.61 3.49 13.27
CA GLU A 36 -1.32 4.08 13.60
C GLU A 36 -1.48 5.28 14.56
N PRO A 37 -0.53 5.48 15.50
CA PRO A 37 -0.52 6.67 16.33
C PRO A 37 -0.21 7.92 15.48
N ARG A 38 -0.68 9.09 15.93
CA ARG A 38 -0.63 10.36 15.17
C ARG A 38 0.79 10.75 14.74
N GLU A 39 1.80 10.39 15.52
CA GLU A 39 3.21 10.67 15.25
C GLU A 39 3.71 9.97 13.99
N ARG A 40 3.02 8.91 13.57
CA ARG A 40 3.32 8.13 12.37
C ARG A 40 2.48 8.52 11.17
N TRP A 41 1.51 9.41 11.32
CA TRP A 41 0.68 9.88 10.22
C TRP A 41 1.49 10.59 9.15
N GLY A 42 0.98 10.56 7.91
CA GLY A 42 1.68 11.16 6.79
C GLY A 42 1.62 12.68 6.82
N ARG A 43 2.72 13.35 6.46
CA ARG A 43 2.77 14.80 6.28
C ARG A 43 2.40 15.16 4.85
N LEU A 44 1.45 16.07 4.69
CA LEU A 44 0.99 16.61 3.43
C LEU A 44 1.34 18.09 3.36
N ASN A 45 1.97 18.50 2.26
CA ASN A 45 2.19 19.90 1.91
C ASN A 45 1.63 20.08 0.49
N THR A 46 0.55 20.86 0.34
CA THR A 46 -0.22 20.95 -0.91
C THR A 46 -0.91 22.31 -1.06
N SER A 47 -1.57 22.53 -2.20
CA SER A 47 -2.53 23.61 -2.36
C SER A 47 -3.93 23.08 -2.65
N VAL A 48 -4.93 23.56 -1.90
CA VAL A 48 -6.35 23.22 -2.07
C VAL A 48 -7.13 24.52 -2.24
N GLY A 49 -7.85 24.67 -3.36
CA GLY A 49 -8.62 25.89 -3.64
C GLY A 49 -7.78 27.16 -3.73
N GLY A 50 -6.50 27.06 -4.11
CA GLY A 50 -5.55 28.18 -4.17
C GLY A 50 -4.92 28.54 -2.82
N LEU A 51 -5.33 27.91 -1.73
CA LEU A 51 -4.73 28.09 -0.41
C LEU A 51 -3.65 27.04 -0.18
N HIS A 52 -2.54 27.45 0.44
CA HIS A 52 -1.51 26.54 0.88
C HIS A 52 -1.96 25.79 2.14
N VAL A 53 -1.78 24.48 2.15
CA VAL A 53 -2.16 23.59 3.26
C VAL A 53 -0.96 22.71 3.60
N GLU A 54 -0.53 22.75 4.85
CA GLU A 54 0.52 21.89 5.38
C GLU A 54 0.08 21.29 6.72
N GLY A 55 0.29 19.98 6.89
CA GLY A 55 -0.11 19.30 8.13
C GLY A 55 0.07 17.79 8.07
N VAL A 56 -0.43 17.10 9.10
CA VAL A 56 -0.51 15.63 9.14
C VAL A 56 -1.90 15.16 8.71
N VAL A 57 -1.93 14.07 7.96
CA VAL A 57 -3.14 13.40 7.46
C VAL A 57 -3.24 12.04 8.11
N GLU A 58 -4.40 11.76 8.71
CA GLU A 58 -4.69 10.49 9.38
C GLU A 58 -4.43 9.29 8.46
N THR A 59 -3.61 8.35 8.95
CA THR A 59 -3.41 7.08 8.25
C THR A 59 -4.65 6.22 8.41
N LEU A 60 -5.25 5.81 7.30
CA LEU A 60 -6.34 4.83 7.33
C LEU A 60 -5.83 3.52 7.96
N PRO A 61 -6.62 2.86 8.82
CA PRO A 61 -6.20 1.62 9.44
C PRO A 61 -5.92 0.53 8.40
N GLY A 62 -4.82 -0.18 8.59
CA GLY A 62 -4.51 -1.36 7.79
C GLY A 62 -5.54 -2.48 7.98
N ALA A 63 -5.84 -3.22 6.91
CA ALA A 63 -6.90 -4.24 6.91
C ALA A 63 -6.55 -5.47 6.07
N TYR A 64 -5.57 -6.28 6.49
CA TYR A 64 -5.18 -7.51 5.77
C TYR A 64 -6.34 -8.52 5.63
N GLN A 65 -7.29 -8.53 6.56
CA GLN A 65 -8.51 -9.33 6.47
C GLN A 65 -9.37 -9.01 5.24
N ALA A 66 -9.26 -7.78 4.69
CA ALA A 66 -10.01 -7.40 3.50
C ALA A 66 -9.62 -8.24 2.27
N PHE A 67 -8.38 -8.76 2.22
CA PHE A 67 -7.97 -9.70 1.18
C PHE A 67 -8.82 -10.98 1.22
N TYR A 68 -8.95 -11.60 2.40
CA TYR A 68 -9.73 -12.82 2.54
C TYR A 68 -11.23 -12.59 2.34
N GLN A 69 -11.75 -11.43 2.76
CA GLN A 69 -13.12 -11.05 2.47
C GLN A 69 -13.36 -10.98 0.95
N ASN A 70 -12.44 -10.35 0.19
CA ASN A 70 -12.55 -10.30 -1.26
C ASN A 70 -12.46 -11.69 -1.92
N ILE A 71 -11.61 -12.59 -1.41
CA ILE A 71 -11.55 -13.98 -1.89
C ILE A 71 -12.89 -14.69 -1.66
N TYR A 72 -13.48 -14.53 -0.48
CA TYR A 72 -14.81 -15.07 -0.19
C TYR A 72 -15.86 -14.50 -1.16
N ASP A 73 -15.93 -13.17 -1.28
CA ASP A 73 -16.88 -12.48 -2.16
C ASP A 73 -16.71 -12.92 -3.62
N HIS A 74 -15.48 -13.19 -4.06
CA HIS A 74 -15.22 -13.71 -5.40
C HIS A 74 -15.74 -15.14 -5.58
N ILE A 75 -15.44 -16.03 -4.64
CA ILE A 75 -15.90 -17.43 -4.67
C ILE A 75 -17.43 -17.52 -4.64
N THR A 76 -18.10 -16.61 -3.93
CA THR A 76 -19.57 -16.54 -3.85
C THR A 76 -20.22 -15.76 -5.00
N GLY A 77 -19.44 -15.24 -5.94
CA GLY A 77 -19.94 -14.52 -7.13
C GLY A 77 -20.41 -13.08 -6.86
N GLN A 78 -19.98 -12.47 -5.75
CA GLN A 78 -20.34 -11.13 -5.32
C GLN A 78 -19.34 -10.06 -5.76
N ALA A 79 -18.10 -10.42 -6.07
CA ALA A 79 -17.04 -9.49 -6.49
C ALA A 79 -16.05 -10.10 -7.49
N GLU A 80 -15.32 -9.25 -8.20
CA GLU A 80 -14.06 -9.65 -8.86
C GLU A 80 -12.92 -9.76 -7.84
N LEU A 81 -11.86 -10.49 -8.20
CA LEU A 81 -10.62 -10.49 -7.44
C LEU A 81 -10.01 -9.09 -7.40
N ALA A 82 -9.71 -8.61 -6.18
CA ALA A 82 -9.02 -7.36 -5.93
C ALA A 82 -7.54 -7.41 -6.32
N VAL A 83 -6.96 -8.63 -6.39
CA VAL A 83 -5.63 -8.90 -6.93
C VAL A 83 -5.75 -10.00 -7.97
N LYS A 84 -5.53 -9.67 -9.24
CA LYS A 84 -5.67 -10.59 -10.36
C LYS A 84 -4.37 -11.39 -10.58
N PRO A 85 -4.45 -12.65 -11.07
CA PRO A 85 -3.24 -13.44 -11.36
C PRO A 85 -2.25 -12.75 -12.30
N GLU A 86 -2.77 -11.98 -13.27
CA GLU A 86 -1.97 -11.25 -14.24
C GLU A 86 -1.16 -10.11 -13.58
N GLU A 87 -1.66 -9.51 -12.51
CA GLU A 87 -0.96 -8.48 -11.75
C GLU A 87 0.20 -9.07 -10.97
N ALA A 88 0.00 -10.25 -10.35
CA ALA A 88 1.06 -11.00 -9.70
C ALA A 88 2.15 -11.43 -10.71
N ARG A 89 1.75 -11.91 -11.88
CA ARG A 89 2.68 -12.23 -12.99
C ARG A 89 3.48 -11.00 -13.41
N MET A 90 2.85 -9.83 -13.54
CA MET A 90 3.53 -8.60 -13.92
C MET A 90 4.56 -8.16 -12.86
N ALA A 91 4.25 -8.32 -11.57
CA ALA A 91 5.21 -8.04 -10.51
C ALA A 91 6.46 -8.91 -10.63
N ILE A 92 6.30 -10.22 -10.86
CA ILE A 92 7.42 -11.14 -11.13
C ILE A 92 8.22 -10.69 -12.35
N ARG A 93 7.53 -10.32 -13.44
CA ARG A 93 8.18 -9.86 -14.67
C ARG A 93 9.04 -8.61 -14.44
N LEU A 94 8.58 -7.67 -13.62
CA LEU A 94 9.36 -6.48 -13.29
C LEU A 94 10.59 -6.81 -12.44
N LEU A 95 10.51 -7.80 -11.54
CA LEU A 95 11.66 -8.30 -10.79
C LEU A 95 12.71 -8.91 -11.72
N GLU A 96 12.29 -9.74 -12.66
CA GLU A 96 13.18 -10.34 -13.67
C GLU A 96 13.87 -9.27 -14.53
N LEU A 97 13.11 -8.28 -15.01
CA LEU A 97 13.65 -7.17 -15.79
C LEU A 97 14.62 -6.32 -14.96
N GLY A 98 14.37 -6.14 -13.66
CA GLY A 98 15.29 -5.46 -12.74
C GLY A 98 16.63 -6.19 -12.62
N LEU A 99 16.59 -7.52 -12.44
CA LEU A 99 17.79 -8.36 -12.39
C LEU A 99 18.55 -8.33 -13.72
N GLN A 100 17.84 -8.45 -14.85
CA GLN A 100 18.46 -8.38 -16.17
C GLN A 100 19.05 -6.99 -16.46
N SER A 101 18.35 -5.92 -16.11
CA SER A 101 18.82 -4.54 -16.28
C SER A 101 20.10 -4.30 -15.49
N GLN A 102 20.18 -4.82 -14.26
CA GLN A 102 21.39 -4.76 -13.45
C GLN A 102 22.56 -5.51 -14.09
N ALA A 103 22.31 -6.72 -14.61
CA ALA A 103 23.36 -7.54 -15.24
C ALA A 103 23.87 -6.92 -16.55
N GLU A 104 23.00 -6.28 -17.33
CA GLU A 104 23.33 -5.70 -18.63
C GLU A 104 23.74 -4.23 -18.56
N GLY A 105 23.58 -3.56 -17.42
CA GLY A 105 23.91 -2.15 -17.23
C GLY A 105 23.11 -1.20 -18.12
N ARG A 106 21.89 -1.58 -18.54
CA ARG A 106 21.04 -0.79 -19.44
C ARG A 106 19.57 -0.83 -19.05
N THR A 107 18.82 0.18 -19.48
CA THR A 107 17.36 0.20 -19.34
C THR A 107 16.73 -0.83 -20.29
N LEU A 108 15.74 -1.57 -19.79
CA LEU A 108 14.95 -2.52 -20.56
C LEU A 108 13.52 -1.98 -20.75
N ALA A 109 12.94 -2.24 -21.92
CA ALA A 109 11.54 -1.93 -22.16
C ALA A 109 10.65 -2.93 -21.41
N ILE A 110 9.60 -2.43 -20.77
CA ILE A 110 8.56 -3.26 -20.19
C ILE A 110 7.65 -3.71 -21.34
N THR A 111 7.75 -4.97 -21.70
CA THR A 111 6.83 -5.61 -22.65
C THR A 111 5.66 -6.25 -21.89
N PRO A 112 4.40 -6.03 -22.30
CA PRO A 112 3.22 -6.65 -21.68
C PRO A 112 3.27 -8.18 -21.60
#